data_AF-A0AA86P324-F1
#
_entry.id   AF-A0AA86P324-F1
#
_cell.length_a   1.000
_cell.length_b   1.000
_cell.length_c   1.000
_cell.angle_alpha   90.00
_cell.angle_beta   90.00
_cell.angle_gamma   90.00
#
_symmetry.space_group_name_H-M   'P 1'
#
loop_
_entity.id
_entity.type
_entity.pdbx_description
1 polymer ?
#
loop_
_entity_poly.entity_id
_entity_poly.type
_entity_poly.pdbx_seq_one_letter_code
_entity_poly.pdbx_strand_id
1 'polypeptide(L)'
;MKLHTHHILSELESKDPNMVLRIVVTSRGLTDISCLQHFLNLQILNIANNRISDLSFLSKLSLVTFIADYNPIVSISQISSQDKLENLSLSSCKLSLESLKPISSLKNLRRLTLFQTPASENAHFYSEIISMNNTMQFLNEERVREPNGDLTQLDKFIDSIPNQHRKFEYKTESWLPEAAFEVFDLPGFSAICQELEGALGK
;
A
#
# COMPACT_ATOMS: atom_id res chain seq x y z
N MET A 1 -31.59 2.20 5.08
CA MET A 1 -32.16 1.04 5.80
C MET A 1 -31.25 0.69 6.97
N LYS A 2 -31.81 0.34 8.13
CA LYS A 2 -31.02 0.00 9.33
C LYS A 2 -30.81 -1.50 9.45
N LEU A 3 -29.60 -1.93 9.76
CA LEU A 3 -29.28 -3.31 10.11
C LEU A 3 -29.53 -3.52 11.61
N HIS A 4 -30.06 -4.69 11.96
CA HIS A 4 -30.32 -5.06 13.35
C HIS A 4 -29.59 -6.36 13.70
N THR A 5 -29.13 -6.46 14.95
CA THR A 5 -28.41 -7.63 15.46
C THR A 5 -29.18 -8.93 15.26
N HIS A 6 -30.49 -8.93 15.53
CA HIS A 6 -31.32 -10.13 15.42
C HIS A 6 -31.42 -10.66 13.98
N HIS A 7 -31.43 -9.77 12.97
CA HIS A 7 -31.43 -10.20 11.57
C HIS A 7 -30.14 -10.94 11.21
N ILE A 8 -28.99 -10.42 11.67
CA ILE A 8 -27.68 -11.06 11.46
C ILE A 8 -27.63 -12.42 12.15
N LEU A 9 -28.03 -12.48 13.43
CA LEU A 9 -28.01 -13.70 14.22
C LEU A 9 -28.94 -14.77 13.64
N SER A 10 -30.13 -14.38 13.19
CA SER A 10 -31.07 -15.28 12.53
C SER A 10 -30.54 -15.79 11.19
N GLU A 11 -29.90 -14.94 10.39
CA GLU A 11 -29.34 -15.31 9.08
C GLU A 11 -28.12 -16.24 9.23
N LEU A 12 -27.35 -16.09 10.32
CA LEU A 12 -26.17 -16.90 10.62
C LEU A 12 -26.47 -18.09 11.55
N GLU A 13 -27.73 -18.33 11.88
CA GLU A 13 -28.18 -19.37 12.83
C GLU A 13 -27.41 -19.35 14.16
N SER A 14 -26.93 -18.17 14.58
CA SER A 14 -26.16 -17.99 15.80
C SER A 14 -27.03 -17.40 16.91
N LYS A 15 -26.80 -17.83 18.15
CA LYS A 15 -27.45 -17.26 19.34
C LYS A 15 -26.60 -16.22 20.07
N ASP A 16 -25.30 -16.18 19.79
CA ASP A 16 -24.33 -15.30 20.43
C ASP A 16 -23.55 -14.49 19.38
N PRO A 17 -23.60 -13.14 19.41
CA PRO A 17 -22.83 -12.30 18.49
C PRO A 17 -21.31 -12.51 18.61
N ASN A 18 -20.80 -12.98 19.75
CA ASN A 18 -19.37 -13.23 19.94
C ASN A 18 -18.88 -14.53 19.27
N MET A 19 -19.78 -15.40 18.82
CA MET A 19 -19.41 -16.57 18.02
C MET A 19 -19.24 -16.23 16.53
N VAL A 20 -19.69 -15.04 16.10
CA VAL A 20 -19.65 -14.64 14.70
C VAL A 20 -18.30 -13.99 14.38
N LEU A 21 -17.53 -14.64 13.51
CA LEU A 21 -16.22 -14.15 13.05
C LEU A 21 -16.29 -13.43 11.71
N ARG A 22 -17.35 -13.64 10.94
CA ARG A 22 -17.51 -13.12 9.59
C ARG A 22 -18.93 -12.64 9.33
N ILE A 23 -19.07 -11.43 8.78
CA ILE A 23 -20.33 -10.85 8.34
C ILE A 23 -20.17 -10.34 6.91
N VAL A 24 -21.11 -10.74 6.05
CA VAL A 24 -21.20 -10.27 4.65
C VAL A 24 -22.62 -9.77 4.42
N VAL A 25 -22.78 -8.46 4.25
CA VAL A 25 -24.08 -7.81 4.06
C VAL A 25 -24.00 -6.79 2.93
N THR A 26 -23.95 -7.30 1.70
CA THR A 26 -23.76 -6.48 0.49
C THR A 26 -25.07 -6.17 -0.22
N SER A 27 -25.14 -5.05 -0.96
CA SER A 27 -26.25 -4.76 -1.88
C SER A 27 -27.63 -4.63 -1.22
N ARG A 28 -27.69 -4.14 0.02
CA ARG A 28 -28.93 -4.02 0.79
C ARG A 28 -29.42 -2.59 0.96
N GLY A 29 -28.70 -1.58 0.45
CA GLY A 29 -29.08 -0.17 0.67
C GLY A 29 -29.04 0.25 2.15
N LEU A 30 -28.15 -0.39 2.93
CA LEU A 30 -27.96 -0.09 4.33
C LEU A 30 -27.37 1.31 4.50
N THR A 31 -27.85 2.04 5.50
CA THR A 31 -27.38 3.38 5.89
C THR A 31 -26.89 3.41 7.33
N ASP A 32 -27.37 2.47 8.16
CA ASP A 32 -27.00 2.35 9.57
C ASP A 32 -26.65 0.89 9.88
N ILE A 33 -25.40 0.68 10.29
CA ILE A 33 -24.83 -0.60 10.72
C ILE A 33 -24.23 -0.53 12.13
N SER A 34 -24.68 0.44 12.94
CA SER A 34 -24.24 0.63 14.33
C SER A 34 -24.37 -0.63 15.19
N CYS A 35 -25.32 -1.51 14.87
CA CYS A 35 -25.49 -2.80 15.55
C CYS A 35 -24.27 -3.72 15.51
N LEU A 36 -23.34 -3.51 14.56
CA LEU A 36 -22.12 -4.31 14.43
C LEU A 36 -21.17 -4.16 15.62
N GLN A 37 -21.28 -3.08 16.40
CA GLN A 37 -20.47 -2.87 17.61
C GLN A 37 -20.62 -3.98 18.67
N HIS A 38 -21.67 -4.82 18.57
CA HIS A 38 -21.91 -5.93 19.50
C HIS A 38 -21.17 -7.22 19.13
N PHE A 39 -20.55 -7.30 17.95
CA PHE A 39 -19.86 -8.49 17.45
C PHE A 39 -18.36 -8.40 17.73
N LEU A 40 -17.98 -8.50 19.01
CA LEU A 40 -16.63 -8.15 19.49
C LEU A 40 -15.50 -9.02 18.90
N ASN A 41 -15.85 -10.25 18.49
CA ASN A 41 -14.91 -11.19 17.87
C ASN A 41 -14.94 -11.16 16.33
N LEU A 42 -15.66 -10.20 15.73
CA LEU A 42 -15.73 -10.07 14.27
C LEU A 42 -14.34 -9.78 13.70
N GLN A 43 -13.92 -10.59 12.73
CA GLN A 43 -12.61 -10.45 12.07
C GLN A 43 -12.76 -10.06 10.60
N ILE A 44 -13.83 -10.51 9.94
CA ILE A 44 -14.05 -10.28 8.51
C ILE A 44 -15.39 -9.56 8.33
N LEU A 45 -15.34 -8.36 7.78
CA LEU A 45 -16.53 -7.57 7.48
C LEU A 45 -16.55 -7.16 6.02
N ASN A 46 -17.62 -7.54 5.31
CA ASN A 46 -17.92 -7.04 3.97
C ASN A 46 -19.30 -6.35 3.96
N ILE A 47 -19.28 -5.05 3.73
CA ILE A 47 -20.44 -4.16 3.65
C ILE A 47 -20.56 -3.49 2.27
N ALA A 48 -19.93 -4.07 1.25
CA ALA A 48 -19.85 -3.48 -0.08
C ALA A 48 -21.24 -3.20 -0.68
N ASN A 49 -21.31 -2.18 -1.54
CA ASN A 49 -22.50 -1.82 -2.30
C ASN A 49 -23.69 -1.49 -1.38
N ASN A 50 -23.48 -0.55 -0.46
CA ASN A 50 -24.51 -0.01 0.42
C ASN A 50 -24.49 1.53 0.36
N ARG A 51 -25.08 2.19 1.34
CA ARG A 51 -25.13 3.66 1.47
C ARG A 51 -24.55 4.10 2.81
N ILE A 52 -23.50 3.42 3.26
CA ILE A 52 -22.87 3.65 4.55
C ILE A 52 -21.84 4.78 4.41
N SER A 53 -21.88 5.74 5.32
CA SER A 53 -20.90 6.83 5.40
C SER A 53 -20.25 6.94 6.79
N ASP A 54 -20.90 6.39 7.82
CA ASP A 54 -20.39 6.40 9.19
C ASP A 54 -19.69 5.08 9.53
N LEU A 55 -18.46 5.19 9.99
CA LEU A 55 -17.60 4.09 10.41
C LEU A 55 -17.32 4.09 11.92
N SER A 56 -18.11 4.84 12.71
CA SER A 56 -17.99 4.93 14.18
C SER A 56 -17.92 3.58 14.90
N PHE A 57 -18.62 2.57 14.37
CA PHE A 57 -18.65 1.20 14.90
C PHE A 57 -17.28 0.52 14.93
N LEU A 58 -16.33 0.93 14.07
CA LEU A 58 -14.99 0.32 14.01
C LEU A 58 -14.22 0.47 15.33
N SER A 59 -14.50 1.50 16.13
CA SER A 59 -13.85 1.74 17.42
C SER A 59 -14.02 0.62 18.45
N LYS A 60 -14.97 -0.31 18.23
CA LYS A 60 -15.25 -1.45 19.11
C LYS A 60 -14.80 -2.79 18.53
N LEU A 61 -14.32 -2.82 17.30
CA LEU A 61 -13.99 -4.03 16.56
C LEU A 61 -12.48 -4.20 16.41
N SER A 62 -12.07 -5.42 16.10
CA SER A 62 -10.68 -5.76 15.76
C SER A 62 -10.67 -6.59 14.48
N LEU A 63 -10.86 -5.90 13.35
CA LEU A 63 -10.97 -6.55 12.04
C LEU A 63 -9.58 -6.93 11.50
N VAL A 64 -9.55 -8.06 10.79
CA VAL A 64 -8.42 -8.51 9.96
C VAL A 64 -8.67 -8.16 8.50
N THR A 65 -9.94 -8.22 8.05
CA THR A 65 -10.33 -7.86 6.69
C THR A 65 -11.58 -6.99 6.71
N PHE A 66 -11.49 -5.84 6.04
CA PHE A 66 -12.59 -4.90 5.90
C PHE A 66 -12.79 -4.51 4.44
N ILE A 67 -13.98 -4.80 3.91
CA ILE A 67 -14.39 -4.49 2.54
C ILE A 67 -15.62 -3.59 2.61
N ALA A 68 -15.48 -2.36 2.13
CA ALA A 68 -16.55 -1.37 2.14
C ALA A 68 -16.71 -0.65 0.80
N ASP A 69 -16.34 -1.32 -0.29
CA ASP A 69 -16.45 -0.80 -1.64
C ASP A 69 -17.86 -0.29 -1.96
N TYR A 70 -17.97 0.65 -2.89
CA TYR A 70 -19.26 1.19 -3.35
C TYR A 70 -20.12 1.71 -2.20
N ASN A 71 -19.51 2.52 -1.32
CA ASN A 71 -20.18 3.25 -0.26
C ASN A 71 -19.77 4.73 -0.29
N PRO A 72 -20.65 5.67 0.09
CA PRO A 72 -20.36 7.10 0.11
C PRO A 72 -19.46 7.53 1.29
N ILE A 73 -18.40 6.77 1.59
CA ILE A 73 -17.45 7.04 2.67
C ILE A 73 -16.52 8.17 2.23
N VAL A 74 -16.40 9.21 3.07
CA VAL A 74 -15.56 10.40 2.83
C VAL A 74 -14.37 10.47 3.81
N SER A 75 -14.43 9.74 4.92
CA SER A 75 -13.40 9.72 5.95
C SER A 75 -13.28 8.33 6.55
N ILE A 76 -12.05 7.97 6.92
CA ILE A 76 -11.70 6.70 7.56
C ILE A 76 -10.92 6.91 8.87
N SER A 77 -11.11 8.05 9.55
CA SER A 77 -10.40 8.35 10.80
C SER A 77 -10.54 7.29 11.89
N GLN A 78 -11.63 6.52 11.88
CA GLN A 78 -11.92 5.47 12.84
C GLN A 78 -11.08 4.20 12.64
N ILE A 79 -10.45 4.01 11.47
CA ILE A 79 -9.60 2.83 11.22
C ILE A 79 -8.32 2.85 12.04
N SER A 80 -7.93 4.00 12.63
CA SER A 80 -6.67 4.12 13.35
C SER A 80 -6.56 3.22 14.59
N SER A 81 -7.68 2.63 15.03
CA SER A 81 -7.76 1.65 16.11
C SER A 81 -7.56 0.20 15.64
N GLN A 82 -7.47 -0.05 14.33
CA GLN A 82 -7.51 -1.40 13.75
C GLN A 82 -6.10 -1.99 13.60
N ASP A 83 -5.45 -2.27 14.73
CA ASP A 83 -4.07 -2.78 14.76
C ASP A 83 -3.89 -4.12 14.02
N LYS A 84 -4.95 -4.93 13.89
CA LYS A 84 -4.92 -6.26 13.25
C LYS A 84 -5.32 -6.24 11.77
N LEU A 85 -5.65 -5.08 11.21
CA LEU A 85 -6.19 -5.00 9.85
C LEU A 85 -5.09 -5.30 8.83
N GLU A 86 -5.28 -6.36 8.05
CA GLU A 86 -4.34 -6.79 7.01
C GLU A 86 -4.84 -6.45 5.61
N ASN A 87 -6.15 -6.52 5.39
CA ASN A 87 -6.77 -6.30 4.09
C ASN A 87 -7.85 -5.22 4.18
N LEU A 88 -7.69 -4.15 3.42
CA LEU A 88 -8.63 -3.03 3.36
C LEU A 88 -9.03 -2.74 1.91
N SER A 89 -10.33 -2.78 1.62
CA SER A 89 -10.88 -2.38 0.32
C SER A 89 -11.92 -1.29 0.49
N LEU A 90 -11.68 -0.16 -0.19
CA LEU A 90 -12.48 1.06 -0.15
C LEU A 90 -12.67 1.63 -1.56
N SER A 91 -12.81 0.74 -2.55
CA SER A 91 -12.97 1.11 -3.96
C SER A 91 -14.32 1.79 -4.18
N SER A 92 -14.36 2.75 -5.10
CA SER A 92 -15.56 3.53 -5.41
C SER A 92 -16.17 4.24 -4.19
N CYS A 93 -15.32 4.61 -3.22
CA CYS A 93 -15.63 5.53 -2.13
C CYS A 93 -15.25 6.98 -2.48
N LYS A 94 -15.72 7.94 -1.68
CA LYS A 94 -15.49 9.38 -1.88
C LYS A 94 -14.28 9.89 -1.09
N LEU A 95 -13.22 9.10 -1.05
CA LEU A 95 -12.00 9.39 -0.29
C LEU A 95 -11.04 10.27 -1.09
N SER A 96 -10.63 11.39 -0.50
CA SER A 96 -9.52 12.21 -1.00
C SER A 96 -8.20 11.75 -0.41
N LEU A 97 -7.08 12.16 -1.00
CA LEU A 97 -5.75 11.77 -0.51
C LEU A 97 -5.50 12.17 0.95
N GLU A 98 -5.96 13.36 1.35
CA GLU A 98 -5.90 13.84 2.74
C GLU A 98 -6.67 12.94 3.71
N SER A 99 -7.81 12.38 3.28
CA SER A 99 -8.64 11.50 4.12
C SER A 99 -7.99 10.14 4.39
N LEU A 100 -6.93 9.79 3.66
CA LEU A 100 -6.23 8.52 3.75
C LEU A 100 -5.12 8.50 4.81
N LYS A 101 -4.73 9.66 5.37
CA LYS A 101 -3.75 9.78 6.47
C LYS A 101 -3.86 8.73 7.60
N PRO A 102 -5.06 8.33 8.05
CA PRO A 102 -5.23 7.27 9.06
C PRO A 102 -4.54 5.93 8.72
N ILE A 103 -4.30 5.63 7.44
CA ILE A 103 -3.64 4.39 7.00
C ILE A 103 -2.20 4.26 7.54
N SER A 104 -1.54 5.38 7.85
CA SER A 104 -0.21 5.39 8.49
C SER A 104 -0.16 4.65 9.83
N SER A 105 -1.29 4.54 10.53
CA SER A 105 -1.37 3.84 11.83
C SER A 105 -1.52 2.32 11.70
N LEU A 106 -1.84 1.80 10.51
CA LEU A 106 -2.12 0.39 10.28
C LEU A 106 -0.83 -0.43 10.12
N LYS A 107 -0.33 -0.95 11.24
CA LYS A 107 0.97 -1.65 11.32
C LYS A 107 1.00 -3.03 10.68
N ASN A 108 -0.15 -3.63 10.39
CA ASN A 108 -0.23 -4.96 9.80
C ASN A 108 -0.87 -4.94 8.41
N LEU A 109 -1.10 -3.76 7.84
CA LEU A 109 -1.73 -3.65 6.52
C LEU A 109 -0.82 -4.28 5.46
N ARG A 110 -1.35 -5.25 4.74
CA ARG A 110 -0.68 -5.96 3.65
C ARG A 110 -1.26 -5.58 2.29
N ARG A 111 -2.58 -5.40 2.21
CA ARG A 111 -3.29 -5.09 0.97
C ARG A 111 -4.25 -3.92 1.16
N LEU A 112 -4.14 -2.93 0.29
CA LEU A 112 -5.05 -1.79 0.21
C LEU A 112 -5.60 -1.68 -1.21
N THR A 113 -6.90 -1.53 -1.37
CA THR A 113 -7.53 -1.31 -2.67
C THR A 113 -8.39 -0.04 -2.64
N LEU A 114 -8.15 0.86 -3.58
CA LEU A 114 -8.73 2.21 -3.65
C LEU A 114 -9.11 2.61 -5.09
N PHE A 115 -9.49 1.64 -5.92
CA PHE A 115 -9.90 1.92 -7.30
C PHE A 115 -11.07 2.90 -7.36
N GLN A 116 -11.09 3.77 -8.36
CA GLN A 116 -12.21 4.70 -8.62
C GLN A 116 -12.54 5.58 -7.40
N THR A 117 -11.51 6.03 -6.68
CA THR A 117 -11.64 7.03 -5.62
C THR A 117 -11.08 8.37 -6.09
N PRO A 118 -11.56 9.52 -5.58
CA PRO A 118 -10.93 10.81 -5.86
C PRO A 118 -9.43 10.83 -5.53
N ALA A 119 -8.98 10.07 -4.53
CA ALA A 119 -7.56 9.89 -4.23
C ALA A 119 -6.79 9.23 -5.37
N SER A 120 -7.36 8.20 -6.01
CA SER A 120 -6.70 7.44 -7.10
C SER A 120 -6.49 8.25 -8.38
N GLU A 121 -7.19 9.39 -8.54
CA GLU A 121 -7.01 10.31 -9.67
C GLU A 121 -5.81 11.26 -9.48
N ASN A 122 -5.20 11.29 -8.29
CA ASN A 122 -4.04 12.13 -8.01
C ASN A 122 -2.76 11.54 -8.64
N ALA A 123 -1.96 12.38 -9.29
CA ALA A 123 -0.69 11.99 -9.92
C ALA A 123 0.32 11.38 -8.92
N HIS A 124 0.28 11.82 -7.66
CA HIS A 124 1.12 11.33 -6.56
C HIS A 124 0.44 10.26 -5.70
N PHE A 125 -0.65 9.67 -6.17
CA PHE A 125 -1.41 8.67 -5.41
C PHE A 125 -0.53 7.52 -4.91
N TYR A 126 0.16 6.82 -5.81
CA TYR A 126 0.94 5.63 -5.42
C TYR A 126 2.02 5.97 -4.41
N SER A 127 2.82 6.99 -4.70
CA SER A 127 3.89 7.45 -3.85
C SER A 127 3.47 7.95 -2.47
N GLU A 128 2.41 8.75 -2.39
CA GLU A 128 1.95 9.27 -1.10
C GLU A 128 1.44 8.13 -0.23
N ILE A 129 0.72 7.17 -0.81
CA ILE A 129 0.24 6.00 -0.05
C ILE A 129 1.39 5.07 0.35
N ILE A 130 2.34 4.81 -0.55
CA ILE A 130 3.51 3.95 -0.28
C ILE A 130 4.44 4.56 0.79
N SER A 131 4.59 5.89 0.80
CA SER A 131 5.37 6.60 1.81
C SER A 131 4.64 6.69 3.15
N MET A 132 3.31 6.75 3.13
CA MET A 132 2.47 6.83 4.32
C MET A 132 2.41 5.50 5.09
N ASN A 133 2.46 4.36 4.40
CA ASN A 133 2.44 3.03 5.02
C ASN A 133 3.58 2.15 4.49
N ASN A 134 4.47 1.76 5.39
CA ASN A 134 5.67 0.99 5.08
C ASN A 134 5.50 -0.54 5.18
N THR A 135 4.33 -1.03 5.59
CA THR A 135 4.07 -2.48 5.76
C THR A 135 3.31 -3.09 4.58
N MET A 136 2.60 -2.25 3.83
CA MET A 136 1.77 -2.66 2.71
C MET A 136 2.58 -3.28 1.58
N GLN A 137 2.16 -4.46 1.15
CA GLN A 137 2.79 -5.23 0.07
C GLN A 137 2.09 -5.02 -1.27
N PHE A 138 0.78 -4.77 -1.25
CA PHE A 138 -0.02 -4.55 -2.44
C PHE A 138 -0.86 -3.28 -2.29
N LEU A 139 -0.76 -2.42 -3.29
CA LEU A 139 -1.63 -1.28 -3.48
C LEU A 139 -2.41 -1.50 -4.78
N ASN A 140 -3.73 -1.54 -4.66
CA ASN A 140 -4.63 -2.04 -5.68
C ASN A 140 -4.27 -3.48 -6.07
N GLU A 141 -3.90 -3.70 -7.33
CA GLU A 141 -3.44 -5.01 -7.83
C GLU A 141 -1.92 -5.06 -8.00
N GLU A 142 -1.25 -3.92 -7.78
CA GLU A 142 0.19 -3.79 -7.97
C GLU A 142 0.94 -4.16 -6.70
N ARG A 143 2.00 -4.93 -6.88
CA ARG A 143 2.94 -5.20 -5.79
C ARG A 143 3.86 -4.00 -5.63
N VAL A 144 3.90 -3.46 -4.41
CA VAL A 144 4.72 -2.30 -4.05
C VAL A 144 5.87 -2.66 -3.12
N ARG A 145 5.77 -3.77 -2.38
CA ARG A 145 6.86 -4.29 -1.54
C ARG A 145 7.05 -5.80 -1.64
N GLU A 146 8.29 -6.22 -1.54
CA GLU A 146 8.74 -7.59 -1.32
C GLU A 146 8.40 -8.06 0.10
N PRO A 147 8.44 -9.37 0.43
CA PRO A 147 8.08 -9.86 1.76
C PRO A 147 9.10 -9.44 2.81
N ASN A 148 10.31 -9.07 2.38
CA ASN A 148 11.36 -8.50 3.22
C ASN A 148 11.16 -6.98 3.48
N GLY A 149 10.17 -6.34 2.85
CA GLY A 149 9.83 -4.92 3.03
C GLY A 149 10.41 -3.98 1.96
N ASP A 150 11.29 -4.48 1.09
CA ASP A 150 11.92 -3.68 0.04
C ASP A 150 10.88 -3.24 -1.00
N LEU A 151 10.99 -2.00 -1.48
CA LEU A 151 10.12 -1.52 -2.54
C LEU A 151 10.39 -2.29 -3.84
N THR A 152 9.33 -2.77 -4.48
CA THR A 152 9.43 -3.36 -5.82
C THR A 152 9.41 -2.27 -6.87
N GLN A 153 10.15 -2.44 -7.96
CA GLN A 153 10.07 -1.57 -9.14
C GLN A 153 10.19 -0.08 -8.78
N LEU A 154 11.23 0.27 -7.99
CA LEU A 154 11.47 1.63 -7.47
C LEU A 154 11.23 2.71 -8.54
N ASP A 155 11.74 2.50 -9.75
CA ASP A 155 11.65 3.46 -10.86
C ASP A 155 10.22 3.85 -11.22
N LYS A 156 9.24 2.93 -11.13
CA LYS A 156 7.82 3.23 -11.39
C LYS A 156 7.22 4.15 -10.34
N PHE A 157 7.77 4.13 -9.13
CA PHE A 157 7.26 4.89 -7.99
C PHE A 157 8.12 6.13 -7.70
N ILE A 158 9.35 6.22 -8.20
CA ILE A 158 10.25 7.37 -8.03
C ILE A 158 9.70 8.64 -8.70
N ASP A 159 9.12 8.55 -9.90
CA ASP A 159 8.52 9.72 -10.55
C ASP A 159 7.26 10.23 -9.84
N SER A 160 6.69 9.41 -8.94
CA SER A 160 5.55 9.79 -8.13
C SER A 160 5.95 10.23 -6.72
N ILE A 161 7.05 9.74 -6.12
CA ILE A 161 7.49 10.10 -4.74
C ILE A 161 7.66 11.62 -4.61
N PRO A 162 6.87 12.30 -3.75
CA PRO A 162 7.14 13.69 -3.42
C PRO A 162 8.56 13.75 -2.87
N ASN A 163 9.45 14.43 -3.59
CA ASN A 163 10.85 14.62 -3.21
C ASN A 163 10.92 15.29 -1.83
N GLN A 164 10.90 14.52 -0.74
CA GLN A 164 11.42 14.96 0.54
C GLN A 164 12.81 14.35 0.66
N HIS A 165 13.82 15.20 0.45
CA HIS A 165 15.26 14.94 0.35
C HIS A 165 15.80 14.58 -1.04
N ARG A 166 15.66 15.50 -2.00
CA ARG A 166 16.72 15.70 -2.98
C ARG A 166 17.73 16.73 -2.44
N LYS A 167 18.74 16.24 -1.73
CA LYS A 167 20.10 16.80 -1.79
C LYS A 167 21.08 15.65 -2.03
N PHE A 168 21.01 15.12 -3.24
CA PHE A 168 22.22 14.71 -3.92
C PHE A 168 22.42 15.72 -5.05
N GLU A 169 23.21 16.74 -4.76
CA GLU A 169 24.01 17.35 -5.81
C GLU A 169 24.90 16.23 -6.33
N TYR A 170 24.54 15.64 -7.46
CA TYR A 170 25.53 14.94 -8.25
C TYR A 170 26.44 16.01 -8.83
N LYS A 171 27.45 16.42 -8.06
CA LYS A 171 28.71 16.75 -8.70
C LYS A 171 29.20 15.46 -9.32
N THR A 172 29.17 15.40 -10.64
CA THR A 172 30.00 14.47 -11.39
C THR A 172 31.44 14.90 -11.16
N GLU A 173 32.01 14.58 -10.01
CA GLU A 173 33.46 14.48 -9.91
C GLU A 173 33.82 13.17 -10.60
N SER A 174 34.49 13.30 -11.74
CA SER A 174 35.10 12.19 -12.45
C SER A 174 35.85 11.33 -11.44
N TRP A 175 35.42 10.08 -11.27
CA TRP A 175 36.10 9.11 -10.39
C TRP A 175 37.52 8.76 -10.89
N LEU A 176 37.84 9.21 -12.11
CA LEU A 176 39.17 9.16 -12.70
C LEU A 176 39.82 10.55 -12.60
N PRO A 177 40.94 10.69 -11.86
CA PRO A 177 41.81 11.85 -12.01
C PRO A 177 42.28 11.94 -13.47
N GLU A 178 42.48 13.14 -14.02
CA GLU A 178 43.04 13.32 -15.38
C GLU A 178 44.37 12.56 -15.58
N ALA A 179 45.13 12.35 -14.50
CA ALA A 179 46.34 11.53 -14.48
C ALA A 179 46.13 10.05 -14.82
N ALA A 180 44.89 9.52 -14.76
CA ALA A 180 44.59 8.15 -15.17
C ALA A 180 44.62 7.94 -16.70
N PHE A 181 44.69 9.03 -17.47
CA PHE A 181 44.86 9.01 -18.92
C PHE A 181 46.29 9.32 -19.37
N GLU A 182 47.23 9.53 -18.44
CA GLU A 182 48.65 9.58 -18.81
C GLU A 182 49.12 8.17 -19.16
N VAL A 183 49.58 8.02 -20.41
CA VAL A 183 50.22 6.81 -20.92
C VAL A 183 51.46 6.56 -20.08
N PHE A 184 51.37 5.62 -19.14
CA PHE A 184 52.54 5.08 -18.47
C PHE A 184 53.34 4.28 -19.50
N ASP A 185 54.49 4.82 -19.92
CA ASP A 185 55.53 4.05 -20.58
C ASP A 185 56.00 2.96 -19.60
N LEU A 186 55.44 1.75 -19.75
CA LEU A 186 55.90 0.57 -19.04
C LEU A 186 57.32 0.25 -19.55
N PRO A 187 58.35 0.25 -18.70
CA PRO A 187 59.70 -0.11 -19.11
C PRO A 187 59.70 -1.55 -19.64
N GLY A 188 60.03 -1.71 -20.92
CA GLY A 188 60.03 -3.01 -21.61
C GLY A 188 58.82 -3.25 -22.53
N PHE A 189 57.85 -2.34 -22.63
CA PHE A 189 56.69 -2.51 -23.50
C PHE A 189 57.07 -2.61 -24.99
N SER A 190 58.09 -1.85 -25.45
CA SER A 190 58.56 -1.93 -26.84
C SER A 190 59.24 -3.27 -27.17
N ALA A 191 59.88 -3.91 -26.20
CA ALA A 191 60.50 -5.23 -26.37
C ALA A 191 59.44 -6.34 -26.50
N ILE A 192 58.35 -6.23 -25.73
CA ILE A 192 57.20 -7.16 -25.80
C ILE A 192 56.45 -7.00 -27.13
N CYS A 193 56.32 -5.78 -27.65
CA CYS A 193 55.72 -5.54 -28.97
C CYS A 193 56.57 -6.13 -30.10
N GLN A 194 57.90 -6.01 -30.07
CA GLN A 194 58.79 -6.61 -31.07
C GLN A 194 58.77 -8.15 -31.05
N GLU A 195 58.65 -8.79 -29.88
CA GLU A 195 58.52 -10.24 -29.77
C GLU A 195 57.18 -10.76 -30.35
N LEU A 196 56.09 -10.02 -30.15
CA LEU A 196 54.78 -10.38 -30.70
C LEU A 196 54.67 -10.14 -32.21
N GLU A 197 55.27 -9.08 -32.75
CA GLU A 197 55.32 -8.83 -34.19
C GLU A 197 56.20 -9.87 -34.93
N GLY A 198 57.27 -10.36 -34.30
CA GLY A 198 58.08 -11.46 -34.83
C GLY A 198 57.37 -12.82 -34.83
N ALA A 199 56.45 -13.05 -33.88
CA ALA A 199 55.68 -14.30 -33.78
C ALA A 199 54.48 -14.37 -34.74
N LEU A 200 54.00 -13.22 -35.23
CA LEU A 200 52.85 -13.13 -36.15
C LEU A 200 53.26 -12.92 -37.63
N GLY A 201 54.56 -12.93 -37.93
CA GLY A 201 55.10 -12.83 -39.29
C GLY A 201 55.55 -14.17 -39.90
N LYS A 202 54.60 -14.94 -40.45
CA LYS A 202 54.77 -15.79 -41.65
C LYS A 202 53.49 -15.76 -42.48
#